data_AF-A0A3M9Y7L7-F1
#
_entry.id   AF-A0A3M9Y7L7-F1
#
_cell.length_a   1.000
_cell.length_b   1.000
_cell.length_c   1.000
_cell.angle_alpha   90.00
_cell.angle_beta   90.00
_cell.angle_gamma   90.00
#
_symmetry.space_group_name_H-M   'P 1'
#
loop_
_entity.id
_entity.type
_entity.pdbx_description
1 polymer ?
#
loop_
_entity_poly.entity_id
_entity_poly.type
_entity_poly.pdbx_seq_one_letter_code
_entity_poly.pdbx_strand_id
1 'polypeptide(L)'
;MARQRHTHRVSASPQHLKLAAHFTADTLTDLQQTPDTAAKVMLRIIEKAPDATEQTPYSFHFTSPDARAEANAVKDVLSKLLQDLRSGDPNLPKPASSTGTPNANGEGNGGVSASMAFASSVNSKPAPPRWFDDGQLKSDIELQQSLMKADRNLYQTYVDARATKPDSISDAAFNSQFWSTRTNLLRAHAIEMNQKRGSYNVLSTIKPRTEGEELKLNISVEQVQLIFSQHPLIKRLYNENVPKITEAEFWSRFFLSKLSRTLRGDKVQDEKKEGIVRDPLFDNHDESENTLGFQSRIMAQSVPNIINVEANEENQGGFRSGNQADFEMRPRKNVLIVKTLNSLSEKIMANVAPSDIEAEQTNGDEDATFGQLALRDLQGDVEEQRVILNVKEQSRFFSKHEDTQSANSRIFSRQVAGNVLSSVRRELRLMVTDNSGALDLHAGISVDDQSDSDEETRKPPRVGSRATRKLAEDDVMAGVKRRRMEKYGTGSDATDLMGLQPELAERCQLTHATTVEFLHQFWTAFLSGDPDRAAELQYLVESLKRSEERIHAVAGDAEKARKALIEAKTAEIQAKYQRTRIKDKSWHPKHVKGGQKAVFQMMQPITDALKKAQADYQRALAAEGVQATTENQ
;
A
#
# COMPACT_ATOMS: atom_id res chain seq x y z
N MET A 1 14.67 -22.93 -0.49
CA MET A 1 14.11 -24.16 -1.08
C MET A 1 13.59 -23.82 -2.48
N ALA A 2 14.35 -24.18 -3.52
CA ALA A 2 13.98 -23.90 -4.90
C ALA A 2 12.87 -24.89 -5.33
N ARG A 3 11.66 -24.38 -5.62
CA ARG A 3 10.63 -25.17 -6.32
C ARG A 3 11.09 -25.35 -7.77
N GLN A 4 11.55 -26.56 -8.11
CA GLN A 4 11.71 -26.98 -9.50
C GLN A 4 10.36 -26.90 -10.20
N ARG A 5 10.20 -25.96 -11.14
CA ARG A 5 9.10 -26.02 -12.11
C ARG A 5 9.30 -27.27 -12.96
N HIS A 6 8.50 -28.30 -12.72
CA HIS A 6 8.50 -29.50 -13.53
C HIS A 6 7.79 -29.19 -14.85
N THR A 7 8.55 -28.95 -15.91
CA THR A 7 8.01 -28.89 -17.26
C THR A 7 7.70 -30.31 -17.72
N HIS A 8 6.43 -30.69 -17.74
CA HIS A 8 6.01 -32.00 -18.20
C HIS A 8 6.00 -32.06 -19.73
N ARG A 9 6.82 -32.96 -20.30
CA ARG A 9 7.01 -33.11 -21.75
C ARG A 9 6.59 -34.51 -22.18
N VAL A 10 5.80 -34.59 -23.25
CA VAL A 10 5.45 -35.85 -23.91
C VAL A 10 6.31 -35.98 -25.16
N SER A 11 7.01 -37.12 -25.32
CA SER A 11 7.85 -37.40 -26.49
C SER A 11 7.47 -38.73 -27.13
N ALA A 12 7.19 -38.73 -28.43
CA ALA A 12 7.00 -39.94 -29.22
C ALA A 12 8.14 -40.06 -30.25
N SER A 13 8.88 -41.17 -30.22
CA SER A 13 10.06 -41.39 -31.07
C SER A 13 9.85 -42.61 -31.99
N PRO A 14 10.13 -42.51 -33.30
CA PRO A 14 10.14 -43.66 -34.20
C PRO A 14 11.38 -44.52 -33.97
N GLN A 15 11.24 -45.86 -34.07
CA GLN A 15 12.25 -46.84 -33.68
C GLN A 15 13.59 -46.76 -34.46
N HIS A 16 13.72 -45.93 -35.50
CA HIS A 16 14.95 -45.84 -36.29
C HIS A 16 15.43 -44.44 -36.74
N LEU A 17 14.86 -43.31 -36.27
CA LEU A 17 15.39 -41.96 -36.58
C LEU A 17 15.19 -40.96 -35.43
N LYS A 18 16.15 -40.03 -35.27
CA LYS A 18 16.19 -38.92 -34.28
C LYS A 18 15.16 -37.79 -34.56
N LEU A 19 13.93 -38.13 -34.93
CA LEU A 19 12.85 -37.15 -35.11
C LEU A 19 11.72 -37.50 -34.15
N ALA A 20 11.75 -36.90 -32.96
CA ALA A 20 10.75 -37.09 -31.93
C ALA A 20 9.72 -35.96 -31.99
N ALA A 21 8.43 -36.30 -32.01
CA ALA A 21 7.38 -35.32 -31.80
C ALA A 21 7.37 -34.93 -30.32
N HIS A 22 7.42 -33.63 -30.03
CA HIS A 22 7.49 -33.09 -28.68
C HIS A 22 6.26 -32.24 -28.39
N PHE A 23 5.47 -32.67 -27.41
CA PHE A 23 4.33 -31.91 -26.93
C PHE A 23 4.64 -31.35 -25.55
N THR A 24 4.38 -30.05 -25.37
CA THR A 24 4.34 -29.41 -24.05
C THR A 24 2.96 -29.57 -23.48
N ALA A 25 2.84 -29.92 -22.20
CA ALA A 25 1.54 -30.16 -21.60
C ALA A 25 0.61 -28.92 -21.61
N ASP A 26 1.20 -27.72 -21.69
CA ASP A 26 0.48 -26.44 -21.71
C ASP A 26 -0.24 -26.14 -23.05
N THR A 27 0.15 -26.79 -24.14
CA THR A 27 -0.45 -26.59 -25.48
C THR A 27 -1.57 -27.59 -25.80
N LEU A 28 -1.83 -28.55 -24.90
CA LEU A 28 -2.83 -29.60 -25.06
C LEU A 28 -4.23 -29.13 -24.66
N THR A 29 -5.18 -29.18 -25.60
CA THR A 29 -6.55 -28.69 -25.38
C THR A 29 -7.54 -29.80 -25.06
N ASP A 30 -7.56 -30.87 -25.86
CA ASP A 30 -8.49 -31.98 -25.74
C ASP A 30 -7.88 -33.32 -26.16
N LEU A 31 -8.42 -34.40 -25.61
CA LEU A 31 -7.95 -35.77 -25.79
C LEU A 31 -9.13 -36.69 -26.13
N GLN A 32 -9.11 -37.31 -27.31
CA GLN A 32 -10.16 -38.18 -27.80
C GLN A 32 -9.65 -39.61 -28.00
N GLN A 33 -10.47 -40.60 -27.64
CA GLN A 33 -10.16 -42.02 -27.82
C GLN A 33 -11.28 -42.70 -28.62
N THR A 34 -10.93 -43.69 -29.44
CA THR A 34 -11.95 -44.47 -30.17
C THR A 34 -12.84 -45.28 -29.22
N PRO A 35 -14.17 -45.35 -29.48
CA PRO A 35 -15.13 -46.09 -28.66
C PRO A 35 -14.84 -47.60 -28.64
N ASP A 36 -15.33 -48.29 -27.61
CA ASP A 36 -15.04 -49.72 -27.35
C ASP A 36 -15.48 -50.68 -28.46
N THR A 37 -16.33 -50.22 -29.38
CA THR A 37 -16.85 -51.00 -30.51
C THR A 37 -15.93 -51.01 -31.74
N ALA A 38 -14.87 -50.19 -31.77
CA ALA A 38 -13.99 -50.06 -32.93
C ALA A 38 -12.78 -50.99 -32.85
N ALA A 39 -12.55 -51.80 -33.91
CA ALA A 39 -11.42 -52.72 -34.01
C ALA A 39 -10.03 -52.06 -34.04
N LYS A 40 -9.97 -50.73 -34.23
CA LYS A 40 -8.72 -49.95 -34.23
C LYS A 40 -8.66 -49.02 -33.02
N VAL A 41 -7.66 -49.20 -32.17
CA VAL A 41 -7.42 -48.35 -31.00
C VAL A 41 -6.60 -47.12 -31.42
N MET A 42 -7.22 -45.94 -31.38
CA MET A 42 -6.56 -44.67 -31.71
C MET A 42 -6.74 -43.65 -30.57
N LEU A 43 -5.69 -42.90 -30.29
CA LEU A 43 -5.69 -41.74 -29.39
C LEU A 43 -5.43 -40.48 -30.23
N ARG A 44 -6.39 -39.56 -30.23
CA ARG A 44 -6.29 -38.28 -30.93
C ARG A 44 -6.01 -37.17 -29.91
N ILE A 45 -4.93 -36.44 -30.13
CA ILE A 45 -4.45 -35.35 -29.27
C ILE A 45 -4.62 -34.04 -30.05
N ILE A 46 -5.28 -33.04 -29.45
CA ILE A 46 -5.52 -31.75 -30.08
C ILE A 46 -4.61 -30.70 -29.44
N GLU A 47 -3.69 -30.15 -30.23
CA GLU A 47 -2.76 -29.10 -29.80
C GLU A 47 -3.22 -27.73 -30.32
N LYS A 48 -3.14 -26.72 -29.46
CA LYS A 48 -3.28 -25.31 -29.82
C LYS A 48 -1.98 -24.59 -29.51
N ALA A 49 -1.22 -24.25 -30.56
CA ALA A 49 -0.05 -23.40 -30.43
C ALA A 49 -0.48 -21.97 -30.01
N PRO A 50 0.32 -21.25 -29.20
CA PRO A 50 -0.09 -19.97 -28.61
C PRO A 50 -0.43 -18.87 -29.62
N ASP A 51 0.07 -18.97 -30.87
CA ASP A 51 -0.12 -17.97 -31.93
C ASP A 51 -1.00 -18.45 -33.11
N ALA A 52 -1.59 -19.65 -33.05
CA ALA A 52 -2.39 -20.19 -34.16
C ALA A 52 -3.87 -20.31 -33.79
N THR A 53 -4.75 -19.80 -34.66
CA THR A 53 -6.21 -19.95 -34.54
C THR A 53 -6.68 -21.37 -34.91
N GLU A 54 -5.86 -22.12 -35.65
CA GLU A 54 -6.14 -23.47 -36.11
C GLU A 54 -5.62 -24.53 -35.13
N GLN A 55 -6.49 -25.46 -34.74
CA GLN A 55 -6.15 -26.60 -33.89
C GLN A 55 -5.55 -27.73 -34.73
N THR A 56 -4.36 -28.24 -34.38
CA THR A 56 -3.72 -29.35 -35.11
C THR A 56 -4.05 -30.70 -34.44
N PRO A 57 -4.79 -31.60 -35.11
CA PRO A 57 -5.10 -32.91 -34.57
C PRO A 57 -4.00 -33.94 -34.90
N TYR A 58 -3.41 -34.54 -33.87
CA TYR A 58 -2.47 -35.67 -34.00
C TYR A 58 -3.14 -36.99 -33.64
N SER A 59 -3.06 -38.01 -34.51
CA SER A 59 -3.66 -39.33 -34.27
C SER A 59 -2.61 -40.42 -34.09
N PHE A 60 -2.59 -41.05 -32.91
CA PHE A 60 -1.70 -42.16 -32.57
C PHE A 60 -2.44 -43.50 -32.67
N HIS A 61 -1.84 -44.45 -33.37
CA HIS A 61 -2.37 -45.80 -33.54
C HIS A 61 -1.60 -46.76 -32.64
N PHE A 62 -2.29 -47.55 -31.83
CA PHE A 62 -1.66 -48.55 -30.96
C PHE A 62 -1.64 -49.89 -31.67
N THR A 63 -0.45 -50.48 -31.81
CA THR A 63 -0.21 -51.75 -32.53
C THR A 63 0.21 -52.90 -31.61
N SER A 64 0.18 -52.70 -30.29
CA SER A 64 0.53 -53.72 -29.29
C SER A 64 -0.60 -54.74 -29.08
N PRO A 65 -0.28 -55.99 -28.66
CA PRO A 65 -1.29 -57.02 -28.38
C PRO A 65 -2.26 -56.63 -27.26
N ASP A 66 -1.82 -55.80 -26.30
CA ASP A 66 -2.62 -55.22 -25.22
C ASP A 66 -2.96 -53.73 -25.45
N ALA A 67 -3.12 -53.33 -26.72
CA ALA A 67 -3.30 -51.93 -27.13
C ALA A 67 -4.41 -51.16 -26.39
N ARG A 68 -5.46 -51.84 -25.93
CA ARG A 68 -6.58 -51.19 -25.21
C ARG A 68 -6.20 -50.80 -23.78
N ALA A 69 -5.49 -51.68 -23.07
CA ALA A 69 -5.06 -51.43 -21.69
C ALA A 69 -4.00 -50.32 -21.65
N GLU A 70 -3.06 -50.32 -22.59
CA GLU A 70 -2.03 -49.28 -22.72
C GLU A 70 -2.63 -47.92 -23.12
N ALA A 71 -3.58 -47.89 -24.05
CA ALA A 71 -4.24 -46.65 -24.45
C ALA A 71 -5.05 -46.03 -23.30
N ASN A 72 -5.72 -46.84 -22.48
CA ASN A 72 -6.42 -46.38 -21.28
C ASN A 72 -5.46 -45.84 -20.23
N ALA A 73 -4.35 -46.54 -19.97
CA ALA A 73 -3.34 -46.08 -19.02
C ALA A 73 -2.69 -44.74 -19.45
N VAL A 74 -2.36 -44.59 -20.73
CA VAL A 74 -1.81 -43.34 -21.28
C VAL A 74 -2.82 -42.20 -21.21
N LYS A 75 -4.10 -42.48 -21.50
CA LYS A 75 -5.20 -41.51 -21.36
C LYS A 75 -5.39 -41.06 -19.92
N ASP A 76 -5.37 -41.97 -18.96
CA ASP A 76 -5.56 -41.65 -17.55
C ASP A 76 -4.42 -40.76 -17.02
N VAL A 77 -3.17 -41.06 -17.39
CA VAL A 77 -2.02 -40.23 -17.04
C VAL A 77 -2.10 -38.83 -17.66
N LEU A 78 -2.42 -38.74 -18.95
CA LEU A 78 -2.56 -37.44 -19.64
C LEU A 78 -3.74 -36.62 -19.12
N SER A 79 -4.88 -37.27 -18.83
CA SER A 79 -6.06 -36.58 -18.30
C SER A 79 -5.84 -36.06 -16.89
N LYS A 80 -5.14 -36.80 -16.02
CA LYS A 80 -4.75 -36.33 -14.69
C LYS A 80 -3.81 -35.12 -14.77
N LEU A 81 -2.85 -35.14 -15.69
CA LEU A 81 -1.92 -34.04 -15.90
C LEU A 81 -2.64 -32.79 -16.45
N LEU A 82 -3.61 -32.98 -17.33
CA LEU A 82 -4.43 -31.89 -17.90
C LEU A 82 -5.40 -31.30 -16.85
N GLN A 83 -5.91 -32.12 -15.93
CA GLN A 83 -6.69 -31.66 -14.78
C GLN A 83 -5.84 -30.85 -13.79
N ASP A 84 -4.63 -31.31 -13.48
CA ASP A 84 -3.71 -30.59 -12.61
C ASP A 84 -3.33 -29.22 -13.21
N LEU A 85 -3.09 -29.15 -14.53
CA LEU A 85 -2.82 -27.88 -15.22
C LEU A 85 -4.04 -26.95 -15.26
N ARG A 86 -5.25 -27.48 -15.52
CA ARG A 86 -6.50 -26.69 -15.46
C ARG A 86 -6.84 -26.20 -14.05
N SER A 87 -6.37 -26.87 -13.01
CA SER A 87 -6.54 -26.41 -11.62
C SER A 87 -5.59 -25.28 -11.23
N GLY A 88 -4.46 -25.15 -11.95
CA GLY A 88 -3.45 -24.11 -11.73
C GLY A 88 -3.68 -22.80 -12.51
N ASP A 89 -4.61 -22.77 -13.47
CA ASP A 89 -4.80 -21.65 -14.40
C ASP A 89 -6.25 -21.09 -14.33
N PRO A 90 -6.49 -19.89 -13.74
CA PRO A 90 -7.83 -19.37 -13.47
C PRO A 90 -8.55 -18.77 -14.70
N ASN A 91 -7.92 -18.77 -15.87
CA ASN A 91 -8.45 -18.12 -17.09
C ASN A 91 -9.20 -19.06 -18.06
N LEU A 92 -9.54 -20.29 -17.65
CA LEU A 92 -10.32 -21.23 -18.47
C LEU A 92 -11.67 -21.54 -17.79
N PRO A 93 -12.82 -21.39 -18.49
CA PRO A 93 -14.12 -21.68 -17.91
C PRO A 93 -14.28 -23.19 -17.64
N LYS A 94 -14.77 -23.52 -16.44
CA LYS A 94 -15.03 -24.88 -15.96
C LYS A 94 -16.17 -25.53 -16.77
N PRO A 95 -16.03 -26.76 -17.29
CA PRO A 95 -17.14 -27.44 -17.95
C PRO A 95 -18.23 -27.80 -16.94
N ALA A 96 -19.48 -27.50 -17.29
CA ALA A 96 -20.66 -27.91 -16.53
C ALA A 96 -20.71 -29.44 -16.44
N SER A 97 -20.65 -29.97 -15.22
CA SER A 97 -20.92 -31.37 -14.92
C SER A 97 -22.40 -31.67 -15.19
N SER A 98 -22.67 -32.49 -16.19
CA SER A 98 -23.99 -33.04 -16.48
C SER A 98 -24.27 -34.26 -15.59
N THR A 99 -24.98 -34.08 -14.48
CA THR A 99 -25.84 -35.12 -13.87
C THR A 99 -26.68 -34.49 -12.75
N GLY A 100 -27.97 -34.30 -13.01
CA GLY A 100 -28.96 -33.85 -12.02
C GLY A 100 -30.27 -33.45 -12.70
N THR A 101 -31.22 -34.36 -12.70
CA THR A 101 -32.59 -34.21 -13.25
C THR A 101 -33.34 -32.99 -12.70
N PRO A 102 -34.22 -32.37 -13.50
CA PRO A 102 -34.97 -31.17 -13.14
C PRO A 102 -36.16 -31.53 -12.26
N ASN A 103 -36.47 -30.69 -11.27
CA ASN A 103 -37.80 -30.66 -10.66
C ASN A 103 -38.41 -29.26 -10.84
N ALA A 104 -39.65 -29.27 -11.30
CA ALA A 104 -40.43 -28.15 -11.78
C ALA A 104 -40.95 -27.24 -10.65
N ASN A 105 -40.82 -25.92 -10.81
CA ASN A 105 -41.92 -24.95 -10.86
C ASN A 105 -41.40 -23.51 -10.94
N GLY A 106 -41.89 -22.72 -11.90
CA GLY A 106 -41.77 -21.26 -11.89
C GLY A 106 -41.22 -20.65 -13.18
N GLU A 107 -42.13 -20.17 -14.02
CA GLU A 107 -41.99 -19.28 -15.18
C GLU A 107 -40.93 -18.16 -14.97
N GLY A 108 -40.13 -17.67 -15.92
CA GLY A 108 -40.13 -17.73 -17.38
C GLY A 108 -39.85 -16.34 -17.95
N ASN A 109 -38.58 -15.99 -18.26
CA ASN A 109 -38.08 -15.13 -19.37
C ASN A 109 -36.59 -14.79 -19.11
N GLY A 110 -35.60 -14.89 -20.00
CA GLY A 110 -35.48 -15.33 -21.38
C GLY A 110 -33.97 -15.48 -21.67
N GLY A 111 -33.60 -16.43 -22.53
CA GLY A 111 -32.22 -16.92 -22.69
C GLY A 111 -31.24 -15.87 -23.19
N VAL A 112 -30.06 -15.83 -22.57
CA VAL A 112 -28.90 -15.07 -23.07
C VAL A 112 -28.00 -16.04 -23.84
N SER A 113 -27.85 -15.81 -25.14
CA SER A 113 -27.02 -16.61 -26.04
C SER A 113 -25.53 -16.52 -25.67
N ALA A 114 -24.78 -17.58 -25.96
CA ALA A 114 -23.34 -17.71 -25.77
C ALA A 114 -22.50 -16.60 -26.42
N SER A 115 -23.05 -15.83 -27.36
CA SER A 115 -22.42 -14.64 -27.96
C SER A 115 -22.20 -13.50 -26.95
N MET A 116 -23.03 -13.37 -25.90
CA MET A 116 -22.87 -12.32 -24.88
C MET A 116 -21.79 -12.67 -23.84
N ALA A 117 -21.45 -13.95 -23.66
CA ALA A 117 -20.37 -14.36 -22.77
C ALA A 117 -18.99 -14.01 -23.34
N PHE A 118 -18.84 -14.02 -24.67
CA PHE A 118 -17.63 -13.55 -25.35
C PHE A 118 -17.50 -12.01 -25.36
N ALA A 119 -18.62 -11.27 -25.39
CA ALA A 119 -18.57 -9.81 -25.30
C ALA A 119 -18.13 -9.31 -23.91
N SER A 120 -18.41 -10.06 -22.84
CA SER A 120 -17.96 -9.70 -21.48
C SER A 120 -16.48 -9.96 -21.19
N SER A 121 -15.79 -10.80 -21.97
CA SER A 121 -14.35 -11.07 -21.78
C SER A 121 -13.44 -10.10 -22.53
N VAL A 122 -13.97 -9.35 -23.51
CA VAL A 122 -13.21 -8.29 -24.20
C VAL A 122 -13.21 -6.97 -23.41
N ASN A 123 -14.16 -6.81 -22.49
CA ASN A 123 -14.32 -5.62 -21.65
C ASN A 123 -13.87 -5.83 -20.19
N SER A 124 -13.17 -6.93 -19.89
CA SER A 124 -12.58 -7.12 -18.56
C SER A 124 -11.39 -6.17 -18.42
N LYS A 125 -11.60 -5.07 -17.70
CA LYS A 125 -10.51 -4.27 -17.13
C LYS A 125 -9.47 -5.23 -16.52
N PRO A 126 -8.16 -5.02 -16.75
CA PRO A 126 -7.14 -5.87 -16.15
C PRO A 126 -7.41 -5.93 -14.65
N ALA A 127 -7.50 -7.15 -14.11
CA ALA A 127 -7.81 -7.34 -12.69
C ALA A 127 -6.88 -6.43 -11.87
N PRO A 128 -7.42 -5.69 -10.88
CA PRO A 128 -6.61 -4.81 -10.06
C PRO A 128 -5.47 -5.67 -9.52
N PRO A 129 -4.22 -5.21 -9.65
CA PRO A 129 -3.12 -6.11 -9.44
C PRO A 129 -3.13 -6.57 -7.97
N ARG A 130 -2.67 -7.80 -7.70
CA ARG A 130 -2.92 -8.57 -6.45
C ARG A 130 -2.77 -7.81 -5.12
N TRP A 131 -1.77 -6.94 -5.03
CA TRP A 131 -1.49 -5.95 -3.97
C TRP A 131 -2.60 -4.90 -3.68
N PHE A 132 -3.64 -4.76 -4.49
CA PHE A 132 -4.82 -3.91 -4.18
C PHE A 132 -5.99 -4.69 -3.56
N ASP A 133 -5.91 -6.02 -3.50
CA ASP A 133 -6.92 -6.87 -2.86
C ASP A 133 -6.57 -7.12 -1.39
N ASP A 134 -7.35 -6.51 -0.49
CA ASP A 134 -7.16 -6.61 0.96
C ASP A 134 -7.33 -8.03 1.49
N GLY A 135 -8.16 -8.86 0.85
CA GLY A 135 -8.32 -10.26 1.23
C GLY A 135 -7.05 -11.05 0.96
N GLN A 136 -6.45 -10.86 -0.21
CA GLN A 136 -5.19 -11.51 -0.58
C GLN A 136 -4.03 -11.06 0.29
N LEU A 137 -3.91 -9.75 0.57
CA LEU A 137 -2.86 -9.22 1.45
C LEU A 137 -2.91 -9.81 2.87
N LYS A 138 -4.11 -10.00 3.42
CA LYS A 138 -4.30 -10.64 4.74
C LYS A 138 -3.98 -12.14 4.74
N SER A 139 -4.07 -12.80 3.59
CA SER A 139 -3.72 -14.23 3.46
C SER A 139 -2.23 -14.49 3.20
N ASP A 140 -1.49 -13.48 2.75
CA ASP A 140 -0.08 -13.60 2.37
C ASP A 140 0.85 -13.55 3.60
N ILE A 141 1.16 -14.74 4.14
CA ILE A 141 2.01 -14.91 5.32
C ILE A 141 3.47 -14.52 5.02
N GLU A 142 3.96 -14.73 3.80
CA GLU A 142 5.35 -14.39 3.45
C GLU A 142 5.55 -12.88 3.46
N LEU A 143 4.58 -12.13 2.90
CA LEU A 143 4.55 -10.68 2.96
C LEU A 143 4.49 -10.18 4.40
N GLN A 144 3.61 -10.75 5.22
CA GLN A 144 3.48 -10.39 6.65
C GLN A 144 4.79 -10.60 7.40
N GLN A 145 5.45 -11.75 7.21
CA GLN A 145 6.73 -12.04 7.84
C GLN A 145 7.85 -11.11 7.34
N SER A 146 7.83 -10.73 6.07
CA SER A 146 8.81 -9.78 5.52
C SER A 146 8.66 -8.39 6.14
N LEU A 147 7.42 -7.90 6.27
CA LEU A 147 7.12 -6.64 6.95
C LEU A 147 7.52 -6.68 8.43
N MET A 148 7.25 -7.79 9.12
CA MET A 148 7.67 -7.97 10.52
C MET A 148 9.20 -7.98 10.70
N LYS A 149 9.96 -8.39 9.68
CA LYS A 149 11.44 -8.33 9.71
C LYS A 149 11.96 -6.91 9.45
N ALA A 150 11.27 -6.14 8.60
CA ALA A 150 11.61 -4.74 8.35
C ALA A 150 11.31 -3.87 9.58
N ASP A 151 10.15 -4.05 10.21
CA ASP A 151 9.68 -3.23 11.32
C ASP A 151 9.79 -3.94 12.68
N ARG A 152 10.89 -3.67 13.40
CA ARG A 152 11.12 -4.24 14.75
C ARG A 152 10.04 -3.85 15.77
N ASN A 153 9.55 -2.61 15.71
CA ASN A 153 8.53 -2.13 16.65
C ASN A 153 7.19 -2.85 16.39
N LEU A 154 6.83 -3.05 15.12
CA LEU A 154 5.64 -3.81 14.75
C LEU A 154 5.75 -5.25 15.26
N TYR A 155 6.91 -5.88 15.08
CA TYR A 155 7.18 -7.22 15.60
C TYR A 155 6.97 -7.31 17.12
N GLN A 156 7.49 -6.35 17.89
CA GLN A 156 7.29 -6.31 19.34
C GLN A 156 5.80 -6.17 19.71
N THR A 157 5.08 -5.24 19.06
CA THR A 157 3.64 -5.09 19.31
C THR A 157 2.83 -6.33 18.98
N TYR A 158 3.19 -7.05 17.91
CA TYR A 158 2.54 -8.29 17.52
C TYR A 158 2.78 -9.40 18.55
N VAL A 159 4.03 -9.59 19.00
CA VAL A 159 4.37 -10.60 20.00
C VAL A 159 3.67 -10.32 21.33
N ASP A 160 3.66 -9.07 21.77
CA ASP A 160 3.01 -8.67 23.04
C ASP A 160 1.49 -8.76 22.96
N ALA A 161 0.88 -8.33 21.86
CA ALA A 161 -0.56 -8.49 21.64
C ALA A 161 -0.94 -9.97 21.57
N ARG A 162 -0.11 -10.82 20.95
CA ARG A 162 -0.30 -12.28 20.93
C ARG A 162 -0.14 -12.90 22.32
N ALA A 163 0.78 -12.42 23.15
CA ALA A 163 0.97 -12.90 24.52
C ALA A 163 -0.16 -12.49 25.46
N THR A 164 -0.84 -11.37 25.16
CA THR A 164 -1.87 -10.77 26.02
C THR A 164 -3.29 -11.03 25.53
N LYS A 165 -3.42 -11.86 24.49
CA LYS A 165 -4.70 -12.30 23.95
C LYS A 165 -5.47 -13.14 24.99
N PRO A 166 -6.81 -13.07 25.01
CA PRO A 166 -7.62 -13.98 25.82
C PRO A 166 -7.57 -15.40 25.25
N ASP A 167 -7.63 -16.44 26.11
CA ASP A 167 -7.54 -17.85 25.68
C ASP A 167 -8.70 -18.30 24.77
N SER A 168 -9.77 -17.49 24.72
CA SER A 168 -10.91 -17.67 23.83
C SER A 168 -10.62 -17.38 22.36
N ILE A 169 -9.52 -16.69 22.01
CA ILE A 169 -9.17 -16.37 20.62
C ILE A 169 -8.15 -17.36 20.03
N SER A 170 -8.50 -17.91 18.87
CA SER A 170 -7.57 -18.69 18.06
C SER A 170 -6.47 -17.78 17.48
N ASP A 171 -5.27 -18.33 17.31
CA ASP A 171 -4.15 -17.59 16.73
C ASP A 171 -4.46 -17.07 15.31
N ALA A 172 -5.29 -17.80 14.56
CA ALA A 172 -5.72 -17.41 13.23
C ALA A 172 -6.66 -16.19 13.24
N ALA A 173 -7.63 -16.16 14.17
CA ALA A 173 -8.54 -15.03 14.32
C ALA A 173 -7.81 -13.77 14.82
N PHE A 174 -6.86 -13.94 15.75
CA PHE A 174 -6.00 -12.85 16.18
C PHE A 174 -5.18 -12.28 15.00
N ASN A 175 -4.59 -13.14 14.17
CA ASN A 175 -3.79 -12.70 13.02
C ASN A 175 -4.63 -11.95 11.99
N SER A 176 -5.82 -12.45 11.65
CA SER A 176 -6.70 -11.78 10.68
C SER A 176 -7.11 -10.40 11.20
N GLN A 177 -7.43 -10.27 12.49
CA GLN A 177 -7.77 -9.00 13.13
C GLN A 177 -6.57 -8.04 13.17
N PHE A 178 -5.39 -8.52 13.56
CA PHE A 178 -4.16 -7.72 13.61
C PHE A 178 -3.79 -7.14 12.24
N TRP A 179 -3.91 -7.94 11.16
CA TRP A 179 -3.64 -7.48 9.80
C TRP A 179 -4.79 -6.70 9.17
N SER A 180 -6.03 -6.87 9.66
CA SER A 180 -7.17 -6.08 9.19
C SER A 180 -7.04 -4.59 9.47
N THR A 181 -6.38 -4.23 10.56
CA THR A 181 -6.13 -2.84 10.93
C THR A 181 -4.93 -2.23 10.20
N ARG A 182 -4.08 -3.08 9.61
CA ARG A 182 -2.79 -2.73 8.99
C ARG A 182 -2.71 -3.10 7.51
N THR A 183 -3.84 -3.20 6.83
CA THR A 183 -3.87 -3.49 5.39
C THR A 183 -3.13 -2.43 4.59
N ASN A 184 -3.14 -1.17 5.05
CA ASN A 184 -2.37 -0.07 4.49
C ASN A 184 -0.85 -0.31 4.55
N LEU A 185 -0.32 -0.84 5.65
CA LEU A 185 1.10 -1.16 5.78
C LEU A 185 1.48 -2.36 4.89
N LEU A 186 0.65 -3.40 4.88
CA LEU A 186 0.85 -4.54 3.99
C LEU A 186 0.81 -4.12 2.52
N ARG A 187 -0.12 -3.23 2.15
CA ARG A 187 -0.23 -2.66 0.81
C ARG A 187 1.01 -1.84 0.47
N ALA A 188 1.44 -0.94 1.35
CA ALA A 188 2.63 -0.12 1.14
C ALA A 188 3.89 -0.98 0.97
N HIS A 189 4.07 -2.00 1.80
CA HIS A 189 5.20 -2.92 1.69
C HIS A 189 5.12 -3.81 0.44
N ALA A 190 3.93 -4.28 0.08
CA ALA A 190 3.71 -4.95 -1.20
C ALA A 190 4.03 -4.00 -2.36
N ILE A 191 3.76 -2.70 -2.22
CA ILE A 191 4.09 -1.69 -3.22
C ILE A 191 5.59 -1.52 -3.37
N GLU A 192 6.28 -1.33 -2.26
CA GLU A 192 7.72 -1.17 -2.23
C GLU A 192 8.45 -2.41 -2.78
N MET A 193 8.04 -3.62 -2.38
CA MET A 193 8.66 -4.87 -2.85
C MET A 193 8.44 -5.10 -4.34
N ASN A 194 7.31 -4.65 -4.90
CA ASN A 194 7.01 -4.77 -6.32
C ASN A 194 7.49 -3.57 -7.14
N GLN A 195 8.02 -2.52 -6.51
CA GLN A 195 8.54 -1.34 -7.20
C GLN A 195 9.87 -1.68 -7.87
N LYS A 196 9.83 -1.96 -9.17
CA LYS A 196 11.02 -2.18 -9.98
C LYS A 196 11.59 -0.84 -10.45
N ARG A 197 12.92 -0.76 -10.52
CA ARG A 197 13.60 0.36 -11.20
C ARG A 197 13.18 0.38 -12.67
N GLY A 198 12.87 1.56 -13.20
CA GLY A 198 12.57 1.73 -14.61
C GLY A 198 13.69 1.22 -15.52
N SER A 199 13.32 0.68 -16.68
CA SER A 199 14.30 0.22 -17.67
C SER A 199 15.14 1.40 -18.18
N TYR A 200 16.46 1.24 -18.18
CA TYR A 200 17.42 2.24 -18.68
C TYR A 200 18.43 1.58 -19.62
N ASN A 201 19.10 2.34 -20.49
CA ASN A 201 20.09 1.78 -21.42
C ASN A 201 21.27 1.12 -20.69
N VAL A 202 21.35 -0.21 -20.68
CA VAL A 202 22.38 -0.94 -19.94
C VAL A 202 23.70 -0.96 -20.70
N LEU A 203 23.66 -1.17 -22.01
CA LEU A 203 24.85 -1.32 -22.83
C LEU A 203 25.74 -0.07 -22.80
N SER A 204 25.17 1.13 -22.70
CA SER A 204 25.96 2.37 -22.55
C SER A 204 26.63 2.52 -21.17
N THR A 205 26.05 1.93 -20.12
CA THR A 205 26.57 2.04 -18.74
C THR A 205 27.70 1.05 -18.45
N ILE A 206 27.68 -0.12 -19.09
CA ILE A 206 28.72 -1.13 -18.94
C ILE A 206 29.90 -0.75 -19.84
N LYS A 207 30.92 -0.16 -19.22
CA LYS A 207 32.22 0.07 -19.84
C LYS A 207 33.16 -1.07 -19.45
N PRO A 208 33.85 -1.70 -20.43
CA PRO A 208 34.87 -2.68 -20.12
C PRO A 208 35.96 -2.02 -19.26
N ARG A 209 36.30 -2.63 -18.12
CA ARG A 209 37.47 -2.24 -17.32
C ARG A 209 38.60 -3.21 -17.59
N THR A 210 39.72 -2.69 -18.05
CA THR A 210 40.92 -3.48 -18.30
C THR A 210 41.78 -3.45 -17.03
N GLU A 211 41.81 -4.55 -16.29
CA GLU A 211 42.75 -4.77 -15.18
C GLU A 211 43.82 -5.78 -15.65
N GLY A 212 44.91 -5.29 -16.25
CA GLY A 212 45.99 -6.14 -16.80
C GLY A 212 45.77 -6.59 -18.26
N GLU A 213 46.22 -7.80 -18.60
CA GLU A 213 46.09 -8.41 -19.95
C GLU A 213 44.73 -9.12 -20.16
N GLU A 214 43.95 -9.33 -19.08
CA GLU A 214 42.61 -9.92 -19.12
C GLU A 214 41.52 -8.88 -18.83
N LEU A 215 40.54 -8.79 -19.74
CA LEU A 215 39.43 -7.85 -19.65
C LEU A 215 38.32 -8.44 -18.76
N LYS A 216 38.27 -8.00 -17.50
CA LYS A 216 37.25 -8.43 -16.53
C LYS A 216 36.03 -7.51 -16.58
N LEU A 217 34.88 -8.11 -16.88
CA LEU A 217 33.60 -7.42 -16.89
C LEU A 217 32.83 -7.75 -15.61
N ASN A 218 32.68 -6.76 -14.73
CA ASN A 218 31.80 -6.87 -13.58
C ASN A 218 30.36 -6.58 -14.02
N ILE A 219 29.63 -7.61 -14.42
CA ILE A 219 28.21 -7.51 -14.83
C ILE A 219 27.34 -8.09 -13.72
N SER A 220 26.32 -7.35 -13.28
CA SER A 220 25.35 -7.87 -12.31
C SER A 220 24.28 -8.74 -12.98
N VAL A 221 23.68 -9.67 -12.24
CA VAL A 221 22.59 -10.53 -12.75
C VAL A 221 21.39 -9.69 -13.21
N GLU A 222 21.10 -8.60 -12.52
CA GLU A 222 20.05 -7.64 -12.90
C GLU A 222 20.37 -6.96 -14.24
N GLN A 223 21.63 -6.58 -14.47
CA GLN A 223 22.08 -6.03 -15.75
C GLN A 223 21.93 -7.06 -16.88
N VAL A 224 22.27 -8.33 -16.64
CA VAL A 224 22.07 -9.41 -17.61
C VAL A 224 20.59 -9.59 -17.96
N GLN A 225 19.70 -9.62 -16.97
CA GLN A 225 18.25 -9.72 -17.21
C GLN A 225 17.73 -8.53 -18.01
N LEU A 226 18.23 -7.33 -17.72
CA LEU A 226 17.86 -6.13 -18.44
C LEU A 226 18.43 -6.12 -19.87
N ILE A 227 19.63 -6.68 -20.11
CA ILE A 227 20.16 -6.91 -21.46
C ILE A 227 19.28 -7.91 -22.23
N PHE A 228 18.85 -9.01 -21.59
CA PHE A 228 17.96 -9.98 -22.24
C PHE A 228 16.57 -9.43 -22.53
N SER A 229 16.04 -8.57 -21.65
CA SER A 229 14.78 -7.89 -21.94
C SER A 229 14.95 -6.90 -23.07
N GLN A 230 16.05 -6.14 -23.12
CA GLN A 230 16.38 -5.14 -24.15
C GLN A 230 16.76 -5.75 -25.51
N HIS A 231 17.41 -6.91 -25.54
CA HIS A 231 17.93 -7.53 -26.75
C HIS A 231 17.65 -9.05 -26.76
N PRO A 232 16.49 -9.49 -27.27
CA PRO A 232 16.12 -10.90 -27.35
C PRO A 232 17.09 -11.74 -28.18
N LEU A 233 17.82 -11.15 -29.13
CA LEU A 233 18.88 -11.83 -29.87
C LEU A 233 19.99 -12.34 -28.95
N ILE A 234 20.43 -11.50 -28.01
CA ILE A 234 21.47 -11.88 -27.05
C ILE A 234 20.98 -13.03 -26.18
N LYS A 235 19.69 -13.04 -25.81
CA LYS A 235 19.08 -14.15 -25.06
C LYS A 235 19.10 -15.47 -25.86
N ARG A 236 18.82 -15.43 -27.16
CA ARG A 236 18.90 -16.62 -28.03
C ARG A 236 20.35 -17.11 -28.15
N LEU A 237 21.27 -16.22 -28.47
CA LEU A 237 22.70 -16.54 -28.58
C LEU A 237 23.29 -17.05 -27.27
N TYR A 238 22.85 -16.50 -26.14
CA TYR A 238 23.24 -16.98 -24.81
C TYR A 238 22.74 -18.42 -24.58
N ASN A 239 21.48 -18.71 -24.88
CA ASN A 239 20.90 -20.05 -24.69
C ASN A 239 21.53 -21.12 -25.60
N GLU A 240 21.98 -20.74 -26.79
CA GLU A 240 22.59 -21.67 -27.75
C GLU A 240 24.07 -21.96 -27.46
N ASN A 241 24.77 -21.01 -26.84
CA ASN A 241 26.22 -21.04 -26.69
C ASN A 241 26.70 -21.20 -25.24
N VAL A 242 25.89 -20.86 -24.24
CA VAL A 242 26.16 -21.16 -22.83
C VAL A 242 25.33 -22.39 -22.47
N PRO A 243 25.94 -23.54 -22.09
CA PRO A 243 27.24 -23.69 -21.41
C PRO A 243 28.46 -24.09 -22.28
N LYS A 244 28.37 -24.09 -23.62
CA LYS A 244 29.49 -24.52 -24.49
C LYS A 244 30.73 -23.63 -24.31
N ILE A 245 30.52 -22.34 -24.06
CA ILE A 245 31.53 -21.38 -23.58
C ILE A 245 31.15 -20.88 -22.19
N THR A 246 32.15 -20.44 -21.42
CA THR A 246 31.91 -19.89 -20.07
C THR A 246 31.19 -18.54 -20.17
N GLU A 247 30.39 -18.18 -19.15
CA GLU A 247 29.66 -16.91 -19.16
C GLU A 247 30.62 -15.70 -19.24
N ALA A 248 31.75 -15.74 -18.53
CA ALA A 248 32.77 -14.69 -18.57
C ALA A 248 33.37 -14.52 -19.97
N GLU A 249 33.60 -15.62 -20.67
CA GLU A 249 34.13 -15.64 -22.05
C GLU A 249 33.08 -15.23 -23.08
N PHE A 250 31.81 -15.61 -22.90
CA PHE A 250 30.71 -15.13 -23.74
C PHE A 250 30.59 -13.62 -23.67
N TRP A 251 30.59 -13.04 -22.45
CA TRP A 251 30.46 -11.60 -22.30
C TRP A 251 31.70 -10.86 -22.79
N SER A 252 32.92 -11.34 -22.52
CA SER A 252 34.14 -10.66 -23.02
C SER A 252 34.17 -10.63 -24.56
N ARG A 253 33.81 -11.74 -25.21
CA ARG A 253 33.68 -11.80 -26.68
C ARG A 253 32.56 -10.91 -27.20
N PHE A 254 31.40 -10.92 -26.55
CA PHE A 254 30.27 -10.06 -26.90
C PHE A 254 30.65 -8.57 -26.88
N PHE A 255 31.25 -8.08 -25.79
CA PHE A 255 31.61 -6.65 -25.65
C PHE A 255 32.74 -6.18 -26.56
N LEU A 256 33.54 -7.10 -27.11
CA LEU A 256 34.55 -6.83 -28.13
C LEU A 256 34.03 -7.00 -29.57
N SER A 257 32.91 -7.71 -29.72
CA SER A 257 32.31 -7.99 -31.03
C SER A 257 31.74 -6.74 -31.70
N LYS A 258 31.61 -6.82 -33.02
CA LYS A 258 30.94 -5.81 -33.85
C LYS A 258 29.51 -5.56 -33.38
N LEU A 259 28.78 -6.63 -33.07
CA LEU A 259 27.37 -6.58 -32.67
C LEU A 259 27.16 -5.71 -31.42
N SER A 260 28.04 -5.76 -30.42
CA SER A 260 27.87 -4.91 -29.22
C SER A 260 28.06 -3.42 -29.48
N ARG A 261 28.98 -3.06 -30.39
CA ARG A 261 29.21 -1.66 -30.83
C ARG A 261 28.04 -1.16 -31.64
N THR A 262 27.54 -1.99 -32.55
CA THR A 262 26.42 -1.58 -33.38
C THR A 262 25.11 -1.48 -32.60
N LEU A 263 24.84 -2.39 -31.65
CA LEU A 263 23.73 -2.23 -30.70
C LEU A 263 23.88 -0.98 -29.82
N ARG A 264 25.11 -0.50 -29.58
CA ARG A 264 25.40 0.78 -28.90
C ARG A 264 25.19 2.00 -29.81
N GLY A 265 25.10 1.79 -31.12
CA GLY A 265 25.06 2.82 -32.15
C GLY A 265 26.44 3.29 -32.61
N ASP A 266 27.55 2.77 -32.09
CA ASP A 266 28.87 3.28 -32.44
C ASP A 266 29.16 3.12 -33.94
N LYS A 267 29.74 4.16 -34.56
CA LYS A 267 30.13 4.14 -35.98
C LYS A 267 31.37 3.25 -36.12
N VAL A 268 31.19 2.03 -36.65
CA VAL A 268 32.31 1.15 -37.01
C VAL A 268 32.96 1.70 -38.28
N GLN A 269 34.04 2.49 -38.16
CA GLN A 269 34.75 3.03 -39.33
C GLN A 269 35.91 2.14 -39.76
N ASP A 270 36.74 1.69 -38.81
CA ASP A 270 37.93 0.89 -39.09
C ASP A 270 38.07 -0.26 -38.07
N GLU A 271 37.71 -1.48 -38.47
CA GLU A 271 37.73 -2.67 -37.60
C GLU A 271 39.12 -2.93 -36.95
N LYS A 272 40.19 -2.60 -37.68
CA LYS A 272 41.59 -2.78 -37.22
C LYS A 272 42.07 -1.68 -36.26
N LYS A 273 41.58 -0.44 -36.36
CA LYS A 273 41.98 0.66 -35.47
C LYS A 273 41.22 0.61 -34.15
N GLU A 274 40.02 0.04 -34.16
CA GLU A 274 39.10 0.01 -33.03
C GLU A 274 39.19 -1.27 -32.18
N GLY A 275 40.11 -2.19 -32.52
CA GLY A 275 40.35 -3.43 -31.77
C GLY A 275 39.23 -4.46 -31.88
N ILE A 276 38.47 -4.45 -32.98
CA ILE A 276 37.33 -5.38 -33.17
C ILE A 276 37.89 -6.75 -33.55
N VAL A 277 37.63 -7.75 -32.70
CA VAL A 277 37.89 -9.16 -33.01
C VAL A 277 36.64 -9.69 -33.72
N ARG A 278 36.80 -10.08 -34.99
CA ARG A 278 35.72 -10.75 -35.72
C ARG A 278 35.46 -12.10 -35.08
N ASP A 279 34.25 -12.29 -34.58
CA ASP A 279 33.83 -13.54 -33.95
C ASP A 279 32.72 -14.18 -34.79
N PRO A 280 32.94 -15.41 -35.32
CA PRO A 280 31.93 -16.15 -36.06
C PRO A 280 30.61 -16.33 -35.31
N LEU A 281 30.62 -16.24 -33.98
CA LEU A 281 29.44 -16.38 -33.14
C LEU A 281 28.47 -15.20 -33.21
N PHE A 282 29.01 -13.98 -33.36
CA PHE A 282 28.25 -12.74 -33.25
C PHE A 282 28.14 -11.99 -34.59
N ASP A 283 29.09 -12.17 -35.51
CA ASP A 283 29.14 -11.42 -36.77
C ASP A 283 28.17 -11.93 -37.85
N ASN A 284 27.59 -13.13 -37.67
CA ASN A 284 26.60 -13.71 -38.59
C ASN A 284 25.18 -13.16 -38.38
N HIS A 285 24.90 -12.51 -37.25
CA HIS A 285 23.57 -12.03 -36.89
C HIS A 285 23.46 -10.53 -37.11
N ASP A 286 22.39 -10.10 -37.78
CA ASP A 286 22.12 -8.70 -38.08
C ASP A 286 21.23 -8.05 -37.01
N GLU A 287 21.39 -6.74 -36.80
CA GLU A 287 20.65 -5.96 -35.80
C GLU A 287 19.14 -5.94 -36.06
N SER A 288 18.75 -6.07 -37.33
CA SER A 288 17.37 -6.05 -37.78
C SER A 288 16.53 -7.12 -37.08
N GLU A 289 17.08 -8.31 -36.83
CA GLU A 289 16.40 -9.39 -36.11
C GLU A 289 15.99 -9.01 -34.67
N ASN A 290 16.65 -8.01 -34.08
CA ASN A 290 16.36 -7.51 -32.74
C ASN A 290 15.15 -6.55 -32.72
N THR A 291 14.88 -5.94 -33.88
CA THR A 291 13.90 -4.84 -34.03
C THR A 291 12.55 -5.29 -34.61
N LEU A 292 12.53 -6.40 -35.36
CA LEU A 292 11.34 -6.89 -36.07
C LEU A 292 10.12 -7.14 -35.18
N GLY A 293 10.32 -7.62 -33.95
CA GLY A 293 9.20 -7.97 -33.06
C GLY A 293 8.57 -6.80 -32.32
N PHE A 294 9.23 -5.65 -32.27
CA PHE A 294 8.86 -4.55 -31.38
C PHE A 294 8.39 -3.30 -32.13
N GLN A 295 9.06 -2.98 -33.26
CA GLN A 295 8.70 -1.86 -34.15
C GLN A 295 7.23 -1.89 -34.60
N SER A 296 6.61 -3.06 -34.61
CA SER A 296 5.22 -3.23 -35.03
C SER A 296 4.21 -2.58 -34.09
N ARG A 297 4.51 -2.40 -32.80
CA ARG A 297 3.51 -1.94 -31.83
C ARG A 297 3.33 -0.42 -31.82
N ILE A 298 4.40 0.35 -31.97
CA ILE A 298 4.31 1.81 -32.05
C ILE A 298 4.07 2.28 -33.49
N MET A 299 4.62 1.61 -34.51
CA MET A 299 4.23 1.94 -35.90
C MET A 299 2.79 1.53 -36.24
N ALA A 300 2.17 0.66 -35.45
CA ALA A 300 0.73 0.42 -35.52
C ALA A 300 -0.10 1.53 -34.86
N GLN A 301 0.50 2.39 -34.03
CA GLN A 301 -0.15 3.63 -33.61
C GLN A 301 -0.12 4.58 -34.81
N SER A 302 -1.25 4.65 -35.51
CA SER A 302 -1.46 5.61 -36.59
C SER A 302 -1.25 7.01 -36.03
N VAL A 303 -0.16 7.66 -36.43
CA VAL A 303 0.02 9.10 -36.15
C VAL A 303 -1.00 9.83 -37.01
N PRO A 304 -1.95 10.59 -36.44
CA PRO A 304 -2.93 11.31 -37.24
C PRO A 304 -2.23 12.27 -38.23
N ASN A 305 -2.58 12.18 -39.51
CA ASN A 305 -1.99 13.00 -40.60
C ASN A 305 -2.41 14.48 -40.57
N ILE A 306 -2.85 15.00 -39.43
CA ILE A 306 -3.42 16.34 -39.25
C ILE A 306 -2.38 17.42 -39.57
N ILE A 307 -1.11 17.17 -39.22
CA ILE A 307 0.04 18.03 -39.57
C ILE A 307 1.03 17.18 -40.36
N ASN A 308 0.70 16.87 -41.61
CA ASN A 308 1.62 16.20 -42.51
C ASN A 308 2.65 17.22 -43.04
N VAL A 309 3.82 17.27 -42.39
CA VAL A 309 4.92 18.16 -42.75
C VAL A 309 5.45 17.85 -44.15
N GLU A 310 5.52 16.58 -44.55
CA GLU A 310 5.99 16.16 -45.88
C GLU A 310 5.04 16.64 -46.98
N ALA A 311 3.73 16.46 -46.80
CA ALA A 311 2.74 16.98 -47.75
C ALA A 311 2.72 18.52 -47.79
N ASN A 312 2.97 19.19 -46.66
CA ASN A 312 3.09 20.66 -46.63
C ASN A 312 4.35 21.15 -47.36
N GLU A 313 5.47 20.42 -47.27
CA GLU A 313 6.70 20.70 -48.01
C GLU A 313 6.50 20.54 -49.53
N GLU A 314 5.76 19.52 -49.97
CA GLU A 314 5.40 19.35 -51.39
C GLU A 314 4.51 20.50 -51.89
N ASN A 315 3.50 20.90 -51.10
CA ASN A 315 2.49 21.88 -51.52
C ASN A 315 3.01 23.33 -51.52
N GLN A 316 3.98 23.66 -50.68
CA GLN A 316 4.68 24.96 -50.73
C GLN A 316 5.70 25.05 -51.89
N GLY A 317 5.76 24.02 -52.75
CA GLY A 317 6.69 23.93 -53.87
C GLY A 317 8.09 23.62 -53.36
N GLY A 318 8.24 22.42 -52.78
CA GLY A 318 9.46 21.90 -52.17
C GLY A 318 10.73 22.49 -52.79
N PHE A 319 11.54 23.12 -51.95
CA PHE A 319 12.74 23.86 -52.34
C PHE A 319 12.51 25.05 -53.29
N ARG A 320 11.76 26.06 -52.82
CA ARG A 320 11.79 27.42 -53.42
C ARG A 320 13.21 28.02 -53.46
N SER A 321 14.15 27.52 -52.67
CA SER A 321 15.59 27.68 -52.88
C SER A 321 16.16 26.37 -53.43
N GLY A 322 16.73 26.35 -54.64
CA GLY A 322 17.21 25.13 -55.32
C GLY A 322 18.41 24.42 -54.66
N ASN A 323 18.66 24.60 -53.36
CA ASN A 323 19.69 23.91 -52.62
C ASN A 323 19.12 22.61 -52.08
N GLN A 324 19.66 21.46 -52.48
CA GLN A 324 19.29 20.21 -51.83
C GLN A 324 19.52 20.29 -50.30
N ALA A 325 18.73 19.55 -49.51
CA ALA A 325 18.91 19.44 -48.06
C ALA A 325 20.39 19.20 -47.70
N ASP A 326 20.86 19.81 -46.60
CA ASP A 326 22.24 19.68 -46.16
C ASP A 326 22.65 18.19 -46.05
N PHE A 327 23.94 17.92 -46.22
CA PHE A 327 24.52 16.58 -46.21
C PHE A 327 24.03 15.78 -45.00
N GLU A 328 23.85 16.41 -43.84
CA GLU A 328 23.38 15.80 -42.58
C GLU A 328 21.87 15.55 -42.52
N MET A 329 21.06 16.30 -43.28
CA MET A 329 19.59 16.21 -43.30
C MET A 329 19.07 15.15 -44.29
N ARG A 330 19.96 14.34 -44.87
CA ARG A 330 19.60 13.25 -45.79
C ARG A 330 19.69 11.90 -45.09
N PRO A 331 18.74 10.98 -45.34
CA PRO A 331 18.83 9.62 -44.81
C PRO A 331 20.07 8.93 -45.37
N ARG A 332 21.02 8.59 -44.50
CA ARG A 332 22.24 7.85 -44.87
C ARG A 332 22.19 6.43 -44.34
N LYS A 333 22.94 5.53 -44.99
CA LYS A 333 23.25 4.20 -44.44
C LYS A 333 24.01 4.26 -43.11
N ASN A 334 24.66 5.38 -42.79
CA ASN A 334 25.52 5.55 -41.61
C ASN A 334 24.82 6.18 -40.38
N VAL A 335 23.49 6.27 -40.38
CA VAL A 335 22.71 6.78 -39.22
C VAL A 335 22.22 5.63 -38.32
N LEU A 336 23.11 4.68 -38.04
CA LEU A 336 22.80 3.53 -37.19
C LEU A 336 22.43 3.98 -35.76
N ILE A 337 23.12 5.01 -35.24
CA ILE A 337 22.85 5.61 -33.92
C ILE A 337 21.37 5.97 -33.75
N VAL A 338 20.76 6.64 -34.73
CA VAL A 338 19.38 7.13 -34.59
C VAL A 338 18.40 5.96 -34.65
N LYS A 339 18.65 4.95 -35.49
CA LYS A 339 17.83 3.74 -35.55
C LYS A 339 17.86 2.96 -34.24
N THR A 340 19.05 2.80 -33.67
CA THR A 340 19.22 2.07 -32.41
C THR A 340 18.61 2.85 -31.24
N LEU A 341 18.85 4.16 -31.14
CA LEU A 341 18.23 5.03 -30.13
C LEU A 341 16.70 5.03 -30.24
N ASN A 342 16.13 5.16 -31.45
CA ASN A 342 14.69 5.12 -31.64
C ASN A 342 14.13 3.77 -31.21
N SER A 343 14.70 2.65 -31.67
CA SER A 343 14.26 1.31 -31.26
C SER A 343 14.38 1.08 -29.75
N LEU A 344 15.41 1.63 -29.11
CA LEU A 344 15.61 1.53 -27.67
C LEU A 344 14.59 2.39 -26.92
N SER A 345 14.35 3.62 -27.37
CA SER A 345 13.36 4.52 -26.78
C SER A 345 11.96 3.94 -26.87
N GLU A 346 11.61 3.39 -28.03
CA GLU A 346 10.39 2.64 -28.28
C GLU A 346 10.26 1.52 -27.22
N LYS A 347 11.35 0.78 -27.03
CA LYS A 347 11.42 -0.35 -26.10
C LYS A 347 11.28 0.02 -24.64
N ILE A 348 11.88 1.12 -24.24
CA ILE A 348 11.72 1.67 -22.91
C ILE A 348 10.26 2.10 -22.72
N MET A 349 9.68 2.79 -23.71
CA MET A 349 8.31 3.31 -23.64
C MET A 349 7.24 2.22 -23.59
N ALA A 350 7.32 1.14 -24.38
CA ALA A 350 6.25 0.11 -24.29
C ALA A 350 6.29 -0.74 -23.02
N ASN A 351 7.35 -0.64 -22.20
CA ASN A 351 7.37 -1.25 -20.87
C ASN A 351 6.80 -0.32 -19.80
N VAL A 352 6.60 0.97 -20.10
CA VAL A 352 5.95 1.93 -19.21
C VAL A 352 4.44 1.78 -19.39
N ALA A 353 3.71 1.64 -18.28
CA ALA A 353 2.26 1.65 -18.31
C ALA A 353 1.80 3.01 -18.89
N PRO A 354 0.99 3.02 -19.97
CA PRO A 354 0.57 4.28 -20.55
C PRO A 354 -0.28 5.02 -19.51
N SER A 355 0.12 6.25 -19.18
CA SER A 355 -0.53 7.06 -18.15
C SER A 355 -1.84 7.68 -18.63
N ASP A 356 -2.01 7.75 -19.96
CA ASP A 356 -3.04 8.56 -20.62
C ASP A 356 -4.21 7.72 -21.18
N ILE A 357 -4.31 6.43 -20.82
CA ILE A 357 -5.33 5.50 -21.40
C ILE A 357 -6.76 5.85 -20.98
N GLU A 358 -6.96 6.56 -19.86
CA GLU A 358 -8.28 6.61 -19.23
C GLU A 358 -9.32 7.49 -19.96
N ALA A 359 -8.93 8.31 -20.94
CA ALA A 359 -9.87 9.16 -21.68
C ALA A 359 -10.02 8.83 -23.17
N GLU A 360 -9.01 8.26 -23.84
CA GLU A 360 -8.96 8.30 -25.31
C GLU A 360 -9.21 6.96 -26.04
N GLN A 361 -9.28 5.81 -25.35
CA GLN A 361 -9.38 4.51 -26.05
C GLN A 361 -10.78 3.92 -26.15
N THR A 362 -11.83 4.61 -25.67
CA THR A 362 -13.18 4.02 -25.67
C THR A 362 -13.95 4.19 -26.97
N ASN A 363 -13.57 5.14 -27.82
CA ASN A 363 -14.24 5.42 -29.10
C ASN A 363 -13.19 5.65 -30.20
N GLY A 364 -13.51 5.31 -31.45
CA GLY A 364 -12.56 5.18 -32.56
C GLY A 364 -11.73 6.43 -32.91
N ASP A 365 -10.85 6.29 -33.90
CA ASP A 365 -9.81 7.24 -34.34
C ASP A 365 -10.26 8.73 -34.48
N GLU A 366 -11.56 8.97 -34.66
CA GLU A 366 -12.19 10.29 -34.74
C GLU A 366 -12.18 11.05 -33.39
N ASP A 367 -12.42 10.37 -32.26
CA ASP A 367 -12.45 11.00 -30.92
C ASP A 367 -11.03 11.34 -30.43
N ALA A 368 -10.03 10.50 -30.74
CA ALA A 368 -8.62 10.78 -30.46
C ALA A 368 -8.11 11.99 -31.27
N THR A 369 -8.54 12.10 -32.53
CA THR A 369 -8.27 13.27 -33.38
C THR A 369 -8.94 14.52 -32.81
N PHE A 370 -10.19 14.41 -32.34
CA PHE A 370 -10.92 15.51 -31.73
C PHE A 370 -10.28 16.00 -30.42
N GLY A 371 -9.79 15.09 -29.57
CA GLY A 371 -9.05 15.40 -28.35
C GLY A 371 -7.79 16.24 -28.62
N GLN A 372 -7.05 15.91 -29.69
CA GLN A 372 -5.85 16.66 -30.11
C GLN A 372 -6.16 18.03 -30.73
N LEU A 373 -7.31 18.15 -31.40
CA LEU A 373 -7.79 19.42 -31.98
C LEU A 373 -8.44 20.33 -30.93
N ALA A 374 -8.81 19.80 -29.77
CA ALA A 374 -9.48 20.55 -28.74
C ALA A 374 -8.50 21.48 -28.02
N LEU A 375 -8.57 22.78 -28.37
CA LEU A 375 -7.77 23.81 -27.72
C LEU A 375 -8.30 24.07 -26.31
N ARG A 376 -7.40 23.95 -25.32
CA ARG A 376 -7.70 24.17 -23.90
C ARG A 376 -8.32 25.55 -23.61
N ASP A 377 -7.99 26.56 -24.41
CA ASP A 377 -8.50 27.93 -24.26
C ASP A 377 -9.91 28.13 -24.85
N LEU A 378 -10.33 27.24 -25.76
CA LEU A 378 -11.64 27.29 -26.41
C LEU A 378 -12.64 26.31 -25.76
N GLN A 379 -12.12 25.28 -25.07
CA GLN A 379 -12.91 24.50 -24.14
C GLN A 379 -13.43 25.44 -23.07
N GLY A 380 -14.76 25.57 -22.94
CA GLY A 380 -15.35 26.29 -21.82
C GLY A 380 -14.85 25.73 -20.49
N ASP A 381 -15.03 26.49 -19.41
CA ASP A 381 -14.71 25.97 -18.06
C ASP A 381 -15.40 24.62 -17.90
N VAL A 382 -14.60 23.57 -17.60
CA VAL A 382 -15.13 22.24 -17.33
C VAL A 382 -16.21 22.41 -16.27
N GLU A 383 -17.45 21.99 -16.57
CA GLU A 383 -18.54 22.07 -15.62
C GLU A 383 -18.15 21.26 -14.38
N GLU A 384 -17.59 21.95 -13.38
CA GLU A 384 -17.32 21.34 -12.09
C GLU A 384 -18.67 20.89 -11.56
N GLN A 385 -18.86 19.57 -11.45
CA GLN A 385 -20.04 18.98 -10.86
C GLN A 385 -20.07 19.27 -9.35
N ARG A 386 -20.26 20.54 -9.01
CA ARG A 386 -20.48 21.00 -7.64
C ARG A 386 -21.88 20.56 -7.28
N VAL A 387 -21.98 19.55 -6.42
CA VAL A 387 -23.25 19.18 -5.82
C VAL A 387 -23.73 20.36 -4.98
N ILE A 388 -24.68 21.13 -5.50
CA ILE A 388 -25.27 22.26 -4.77
C ILE A 388 -26.07 21.67 -3.60
N LEU A 389 -25.50 21.75 -2.40
CA LEU A 389 -26.17 21.30 -1.18
C LEU A 389 -27.21 22.33 -0.74
N ASN A 390 -28.46 22.13 -1.19
CA ASN A 390 -29.59 22.91 -0.71
C ASN A 390 -30.03 22.42 0.69
N VAL A 391 -29.44 23.00 1.74
CA VAL A 391 -29.78 22.70 3.14
C VAL A 391 -31.19 23.22 3.46
N LYS A 392 -32.16 22.32 3.58
CA LYS A 392 -33.57 22.66 3.85
C LYS A 392 -33.85 23.19 5.27
N GLU A 393 -33.03 22.82 6.26
CA GLU A 393 -33.25 23.16 7.67
C GLU A 393 -31.99 23.76 8.32
N GLN A 394 -31.61 24.97 7.91
CA GLN A 394 -30.44 25.66 8.49
C GLN A 394 -30.59 25.92 9.99
N SER A 395 -31.81 26.17 10.48
CA SER A 395 -32.09 26.43 11.90
C SER A 395 -31.78 25.24 12.82
N ARG A 396 -31.99 24.00 12.38
CA ARG A 396 -31.65 22.79 13.14
C ARG A 396 -30.14 22.55 13.22
N PHE A 397 -29.40 23.01 12.22
CA PHE A 397 -27.93 22.91 12.20
C PHE A 397 -27.31 23.81 13.29
N PHE A 398 -27.87 24.99 13.51
CA PHE A 398 -27.42 25.90 14.58
C PHE A 398 -27.89 25.49 15.98
N SER A 399 -28.99 24.74 16.12
CA SER A 399 -29.48 24.31 17.44
C SER A 399 -28.79 23.05 18.00
N LYS A 400 -28.27 22.14 17.15
CA LYS A 400 -27.68 20.86 17.62
C LYS A 400 -26.30 20.99 18.28
N HIS A 401 -25.55 22.05 18.01
CA HIS A 401 -24.29 22.30 18.76
C HIS A 401 -24.53 22.78 20.21
N GLU A 402 -25.80 22.95 20.63
CA GLU A 402 -26.16 23.29 22.00
C GLU A 402 -26.31 22.10 22.96
N ASP A 403 -26.09 20.84 22.56
CA ASP A 403 -26.20 19.74 23.55
C ASP A 403 -25.15 19.88 24.70
N THR A 404 -24.07 20.62 24.45
CA THR A 404 -23.22 21.21 25.49
C THR A 404 -23.42 22.73 25.56
N GLN A 405 -24.64 23.19 25.89
CA GLN A 405 -24.87 24.61 26.18
C GLN A 405 -23.78 25.07 27.14
N SER A 406 -22.95 26.02 26.70
CA SER A 406 -21.96 26.64 27.55
C SER A 406 -22.65 27.10 28.84
N ALA A 407 -21.97 27.05 29.99
CA ALA A 407 -22.57 27.47 31.25
C ALA A 407 -23.21 28.87 31.14
N ASN A 408 -22.65 29.73 30.30
CA ASN A 408 -23.15 31.06 29.98
C ASN A 408 -24.49 31.03 29.20
N SER A 409 -24.65 30.17 28.20
CA SER A 409 -25.92 30.03 27.45
C SER A 409 -27.09 29.63 28.36
N ARG A 410 -26.85 28.77 29.37
CA ARG A 410 -27.84 28.40 30.40
C ARG A 410 -28.18 29.55 31.35
N ILE A 411 -27.25 30.46 31.58
CA ILE A 411 -27.47 31.67 32.39
C ILE A 411 -28.28 32.68 31.58
N PHE A 412 -27.96 32.86 30.29
CA PHE A 412 -28.68 33.79 29.41
C PHE A 412 -30.12 33.34 29.10
N SER A 413 -30.37 32.04 28.96
CA SER A 413 -31.73 31.53 28.74
C SER A 413 -32.66 31.76 29.93
N ARG A 414 -32.11 31.86 31.15
CA ARG A 414 -32.86 32.20 32.37
C ARG A 414 -33.08 33.70 32.54
N GLN A 415 -32.32 34.54 31.84
CA GLN A 415 -32.39 36.00 31.98
C GLN A 415 -33.47 36.59 31.07
N VAL A 416 -34.37 37.37 31.66
CA VAL A 416 -35.35 38.16 30.90
C VAL A 416 -34.67 39.41 30.36
N ALA A 417 -34.61 39.57 29.04
CA ALA A 417 -33.91 40.67 28.37
C ALA A 417 -34.34 42.07 28.89
N GLY A 418 -35.61 42.26 29.23
CA GLY A 418 -36.11 43.52 29.79
C GLY A 418 -35.51 43.88 31.16
N ASN A 419 -35.26 42.88 32.01
CA ASN A 419 -34.66 43.08 33.34
C ASN A 419 -33.14 43.34 33.23
N VAL A 420 -32.48 42.71 32.25
CA VAL A 420 -31.07 42.98 31.96
C VAL A 420 -30.91 44.39 31.43
N LEU A 421 -31.74 44.80 30.46
CA LEU A 421 -31.71 46.16 29.90
C LEU A 421 -32.01 47.24 30.94
N SER A 422 -32.94 46.99 31.88
CA SER A 422 -33.22 47.94 32.96
C SER A 422 -32.08 48.03 33.95
N SER A 423 -31.43 46.91 34.28
CA SER A 423 -30.24 46.90 35.14
C SER A 423 -29.06 47.60 34.48
N VAL A 424 -28.80 47.34 33.19
CA VAL A 424 -27.74 48.00 32.42
C VAL A 424 -27.98 49.50 32.31
N ARG A 425 -29.23 49.93 32.03
CA ARG A 425 -29.59 51.36 32.02
C ARG A 425 -29.40 52.02 33.38
N ARG A 426 -29.71 51.32 34.46
CA ARG A 426 -29.50 51.81 35.82
C ARG A 426 -28.01 51.93 36.14
N GLU A 427 -27.21 50.95 35.75
CA GLU A 427 -25.76 50.95 35.98
C GLU A 427 -25.05 52.02 35.14
N LEU A 428 -25.42 52.19 33.87
CA LEU A 428 -24.94 53.28 33.01
C LEU A 428 -25.25 54.67 33.58
N ARG A 429 -26.37 54.83 34.30
CA ARG A 429 -26.72 56.08 35.00
C ARG A 429 -25.92 56.30 36.28
N LEU A 430 -25.38 55.24 36.87
CA LEU A 430 -24.56 55.30 38.09
C LEU A 430 -23.07 55.43 37.79
N MET A 431 -22.65 55.28 36.52
CA MET A 431 -21.27 55.54 36.13
C MET A 431 -20.97 57.03 36.26
N VAL A 432 -19.92 57.35 37.01
CA VAL A 432 -19.46 58.72 37.25
C VAL A 432 -18.93 59.28 35.94
N THR A 433 -19.57 60.36 35.47
CA THR A 433 -19.05 61.19 34.38
C THR A 433 -18.07 62.19 34.98
N ASP A 434 -16.93 62.37 34.33
CA ASP A 434 -15.98 63.40 34.71
C ASP A 434 -16.58 64.81 34.47
N ASN A 435 -15.99 65.87 35.04
CA ASN A 435 -16.51 67.25 34.88
C ASN A 435 -16.56 67.74 33.41
N SER A 436 -15.97 67.00 32.49
CA SER A 436 -16.00 67.19 31.03
C SER A 436 -17.16 66.49 30.32
N GLY A 437 -18.00 65.74 31.03
CA GLY A 437 -19.08 64.92 30.46
C GLY A 437 -18.59 63.61 29.81
N ALA A 438 -17.28 63.31 29.89
CA ALA A 438 -16.72 62.03 29.45
C ALA A 438 -16.94 60.95 30.52
N LEU A 439 -17.22 59.72 30.08
CA LEU A 439 -17.33 58.56 30.97
C LEU A 439 -15.93 58.17 31.47
N ASP A 440 -15.72 58.17 32.79
CA ASP A 440 -14.49 57.64 33.37
C ASP A 440 -14.54 56.09 33.37
N LEU A 441 -13.98 55.50 32.31
CA LEU A 441 -13.89 54.06 32.12
C LEU A 441 -13.02 53.39 33.21
N HIS A 442 -12.06 54.10 33.81
CA HIS A 442 -11.21 53.53 34.85
C HIS A 442 -11.96 53.34 36.18
N ALA A 443 -12.75 54.33 36.58
CA ALA A 443 -13.65 54.21 37.73
C ALA A 443 -14.77 53.17 37.48
N GLY A 444 -15.32 53.13 36.25
CA GLY A 444 -16.35 52.17 35.85
C GLY A 444 -15.88 50.70 35.86
N ILE A 445 -14.61 50.43 35.53
CA ILE A 445 -13.99 49.10 35.55
C ILE A 445 -13.46 48.75 36.96
N SER A 446 -13.57 49.66 37.94
CA SER A 446 -13.15 49.42 39.34
C SER A 446 -11.71 48.90 39.44
N VAL A 447 -10.79 49.43 38.61
CA VAL A 447 -9.37 49.10 38.68
C VAL A 447 -8.76 49.84 39.86
N ASP A 448 -8.96 49.31 41.05
CA ASP A 448 -8.32 49.84 42.25
C ASP A 448 -7.00 49.09 42.49
N ASP A 449 -5.89 49.70 42.06
CA ASP A 449 -4.54 49.19 42.28
C ASP A 449 -4.03 49.47 43.71
N GLN A 450 -4.79 50.21 44.53
CA GLN A 450 -4.44 50.55 45.92
C GLN A 450 -5.27 49.80 46.97
N SER A 451 -6.27 49.00 46.58
CA SER A 451 -7.05 48.18 47.51
C SER A 451 -6.20 47.06 48.11
N ASP A 452 -5.83 47.26 49.38
CA ASP A 452 -5.09 46.27 50.15
C ASP A 452 -5.97 45.06 50.47
N SER A 453 -5.37 43.87 50.44
CA SER A 453 -6.05 42.56 50.42
C SER A 453 -6.88 42.22 51.66
N ASP A 454 -6.91 43.08 52.67
CA ASP A 454 -7.34 42.80 54.04
C ASP A 454 -8.64 43.53 54.46
N GLU A 455 -9.39 44.07 53.51
CA GLU A 455 -10.67 44.69 53.83
C GLU A 455 -11.74 43.61 54.12
N GLU A 456 -12.25 43.57 55.37
CA GLU A 456 -13.19 42.55 55.91
C GLU A 456 -14.50 42.38 55.11
N THR A 457 -14.80 43.25 54.15
CA THR A 457 -15.98 43.15 53.30
C THR A 457 -15.63 42.55 51.95
N ARG A 458 -16.00 41.29 51.73
CA ARG A 458 -15.90 40.61 50.44
C ARG A 458 -16.80 41.32 49.41
N LYS A 459 -16.24 42.28 48.68
CA LYS A 459 -16.92 42.95 47.55
C LYS A 459 -17.23 41.90 46.47
N PRO A 460 -18.42 41.93 45.83
CA PRO A 460 -18.78 40.97 44.80
C PRO A 460 -17.78 41.04 43.63
N PRO A 461 -17.40 39.89 43.04
CA PRO A 461 -16.39 39.85 41.99
C PRO A 461 -16.89 40.61 40.76
N ARG A 462 -16.31 41.79 40.51
CA ARG A 462 -16.52 42.61 39.31
C ARG A 462 -15.34 42.45 38.35
N VAL A 463 -15.64 42.59 37.06
CA VAL A 463 -14.65 42.60 35.97
C VAL A 463 -13.66 43.75 36.22
N GLY A 464 -12.38 43.43 36.44
CA GLY A 464 -11.33 44.41 36.75
C GLY A 464 -10.76 44.31 38.18
N SER A 465 -11.49 43.67 39.09
CA SER A 465 -10.99 43.44 40.46
C SER A 465 -9.73 42.57 40.49
N ARG A 466 -8.83 42.81 41.45
CA ARG A 466 -7.57 42.06 41.61
C ARG A 466 -7.79 40.54 41.75
N ALA A 467 -8.91 40.11 42.36
CA ALA A 467 -9.28 38.70 42.46
C ALA A 467 -9.60 38.07 41.08
N THR A 468 -10.37 38.77 40.23
CA THR A 468 -10.63 38.31 38.86
C THR A 468 -9.38 38.34 37.98
N ARG A 469 -8.48 39.31 38.19
CA ARG A 469 -7.17 39.36 37.52
C ARG A 469 -6.29 38.18 37.92
N LYS A 470 -6.23 37.83 39.20
CA LYS A 470 -5.50 36.63 39.68
C LYS A 470 -6.08 35.33 39.11
N LEU A 471 -7.40 35.18 39.09
CA LEU A 471 -8.02 33.99 38.49
C LEU A 471 -7.74 33.88 37.00
N ALA A 472 -7.78 35.00 36.27
CA ALA A 472 -7.42 35.03 34.86
C ALA A 472 -5.92 34.76 34.64
N GLU A 473 -5.05 35.29 35.50
CA GLU A 473 -3.61 35.02 35.49
C GLU A 473 -3.32 33.53 35.74
N ASP A 474 -3.98 32.94 36.74
CA ASP A 474 -3.88 31.51 37.06
C ASP A 474 -4.35 30.64 35.88
N ASP A 475 -5.45 31.00 35.22
CA ASP A 475 -5.98 30.29 34.05
C ASP A 475 -5.03 30.41 32.84
N VAL A 476 -4.51 31.62 32.57
CA VAL A 476 -3.50 31.85 31.52
C VAL A 476 -2.23 31.05 31.81
N MET A 477 -1.74 31.06 33.05
CA MET A 477 -0.57 30.32 33.46
C MET A 477 -0.78 28.80 33.40
N ALA A 478 -1.99 28.31 33.73
CA ALA A 478 -2.37 26.92 33.54
C ALA A 478 -2.38 26.55 32.04
N GLY A 479 -2.92 27.42 31.18
CA GLY A 479 -2.91 27.26 29.73
C GLY A 479 -1.50 27.25 29.13
N VAL A 480 -0.63 28.17 29.56
CA VAL A 480 0.78 28.23 29.17
C VAL A 480 1.53 26.97 29.62
N LYS A 481 1.28 26.50 30.84
CA LYS A 481 1.86 25.26 31.36
C LYS A 481 1.43 24.05 30.54
N ARG A 482 0.15 23.96 30.15
CA ARG A 482 -0.38 22.90 29.28
C ARG A 482 0.27 22.92 27.90
N ARG A 483 0.32 24.09 27.23
CA ARG A 483 0.97 24.22 25.92
C ARG A 483 2.47 23.91 25.98
N ARG A 484 3.14 24.29 27.07
CA ARG A 484 4.55 23.96 27.28
C ARG A 484 4.75 22.45 27.44
N MET A 485 3.86 21.76 28.17
CA MET A 485 3.87 20.31 28.30
C MET A 485 3.62 19.61 26.95
N GLU A 486 2.66 20.09 26.15
CA GLU A 486 2.37 19.55 24.81
C GLU A 486 3.55 19.72 23.85
N LYS A 487 4.22 20.89 23.88
CA LYS A 487 5.29 21.22 22.93
C LYS A 487 6.67 20.68 23.31
N TYR A 488 6.99 20.64 24.60
CA TYR A 488 8.34 20.31 25.08
C TYR A 488 8.39 19.08 25.99
N GLY A 489 7.26 18.39 26.21
CA GLY A 489 7.18 17.41 27.28
C GLY A 489 7.41 18.05 28.66
N THR A 490 7.48 17.23 29.70
CA THR A 490 7.61 17.71 31.09
C THR A 490 9.06 18.14 31.41
N GLY A 491 9.57 19.18 30.75
CA GLY A 491 10.82 19.90 31.08
C GLY A 491 12.12 19.14 30.85
N SER A 492 12.97 19.63 29.93
CA SER A 492 14.37 19.27 29.63
C SER A 492 14.80 17.80 29.49
N ASP A 493 14.08 16.83 30.04
CA ASP A 493 14.43 15.42 30.05
C ASP A 493 13.44 14.66 29.18
N ALA A 494 13.67 14.70 27.86
CA ALA A 494 13.02 13.74 26.95
C ALA A 494 13.41 12.28 27.30
N THR A 495 14.43 12.08 28.14
CA THR A 495 14.94 10.78 28.57
C THR A 495 14.28 10.25 29.85
N ASP A 496 13.75 11.11 30.72
CA ASP A 496 13.13 10.71 31.99
C ASP A 496 11.62 10.92 31.95
N LEU A 497 10.89 9.95 31.39
CA LEU A 497 9.43 9.92 31.34
C LEU A 497 8.84 10.06 32.76
N MET A 498 8.53 11.30 33.18
CA MET A 498 8.01 11.65 34.51
C MET A 498 8.80 11.08 35.71
N GLY A 499 10.09 10.75 35.53
CA GLY A 499 10.92 10.11 36.56
C GLY A 499 10.66 8.61 36.76
N LEU A 500 10.11 7.92 35.75
CA LEU A 500 10.04 6.46 35.69
C LEU A 500 11.39 5.88 35.23
N GLN A 501 11.73 4.68 35.71
CA GLN A 501 12.87 3.92 35.20
C GLN A 501 12.65 3.56 33.71
N PRO A 502 13.71 3.48 32.90
CA PRO A 502 13.59 3.25 31.45
C PRO A 502 12.85 1.94 31.11
N GLU A 503 13.09 0.86 31.87
CA GLU A 503 12.40 -0.42 31.67
C GLU A 503 10.89 -0.33 31.92
N LEU A 504 10.47 0.44 32.93
CA LEU A 504 9.05 0.66 33.24
C LEU A 504 8.40 1.57 32.21
N ALA A 505 9.15 2.55 31.70
CA ALA A 505 8.74 3.41 30.61
C ALA A 505 8.50 2.62 29.31
N GLU A 506 9.43 1.75 28.92
CA GLU A 506 9.27 0.87 27.76
C GLU A 506 8.06 -0.06 27.95
N ARG A 507 7.90 -0.65 29.14
CA ARG A 507 6.70 -1.45 29.46
C ARG A 507 5.42 -0.63 29.33
N CYS A 508 5.40 0.63 29.79
CA CYS A 508 4.24 1.51 29.63
C CYS A 508 3.96 1.83 28.15
N GLN A 509 5.00 2.04 27.33
CA GLN A 509 4.85 2.25 25.89
C GLN A 509 4.27 1.02 25.21
N LEU A 510 4.72 -0.18 25.58
CA LEU A 510 4.20 -1.44 25.05
C LEU A 510 2.76 -1.69 25.50
N THR A 511 2.41 -1.42 26.77
CA THR A 511 1.02 -1.52 27.23
C THR A 511 0.12 -0.48 26.57
N HIS A 512 0.62 0.73 26.31
CA HIS A 512 -0.05 1.75 25.52
C HIS A 512 -0.28 1.26 24.08
N ALA A 513 0.75 0.79 23.38
CA ALA A 513 0.60 0.33 22.01
C ALA A 513 -0.42 -0.82 21.92
N THR A 514 -0.29 -1.84 22.76
CA THR A 514 -1.20 -3.00 22.75
C THR A 514 -2.64 -2.64 23.18
N THR A 515 -2.85 -1.73 24.14
CA THR A 515 -4.21 -1.26 24.51
C THR A 515 -4.87 -0.50 23.37
N VAL A 516 -4.12 0.37 22.67
CA VAL A 516 -4.62 1.10 21.51
C VAL A 516 -5.01 0.15 20.38
N GLU A 517 -4.25 -0.94 20.17
CA GLU A 517 -4.61 -1.95 19.19
C GLU A 517 -5.93 -2.64 19.51
N PHE A 518 -6.13 -3.11 20.74
CA PHE A 518 -7.41 -3.69 21.14
C PHE A 518 -8.56 -2.69 21.05
N LEU A 519 -8.30 -1.41 21.36
CA LEU A 519 -9.29 -0.35 21.20
C LEU A 519 -9.66 -0.13 19.73
N HIS A 520 -8.68 -0.13 18.83
CA HIS A 520 -8.91 0.04 17.41
C HIS A 520 -9.68 -1.17 16.83
N GLN A 521 -9.29 -2.39 17.20
CA GLN A 521 -10.04 -3.61 16.86
C GLN A 521 -11.49 -3.52 17.38
N PHE A 522 -11.69 -3.12 18.63
CA PHE A 522 -13.00 -2.92 19.22
C PHE A 522 -13.85 -1.93 18.42
N TRP A 523 -13.35 -0.73 18.09
CA TRP A 523 -14.14 0.25 17.34
C TRP A 523 -14.42 -0.18 15.90
N THR A 524 -13.49 -0.87 15.24
CA THR A 524 -13.71 -1.41 13.89
C THR A 524 -14.79 -2.49 13.87
N ALA A 525 -14.91 -3.29 14.93
CA ALA A 525 -15.97 -4.28 15.08
C ALA A 525 -17.29 -3.61 15.49
N PHE A 526 -17.24 -2.73 16.50
CA PHE A 526 -18.43 -2.14 17.12
C PHE A 526 -19.19 -1.23 16.16
N LEU A 527 -18.48 -0.53 15.27
CA LEU A 527 -19.08 0.36 14.27
C LEU A 527 -19.33 -0.30 12.93
N SER A 528 -18.95 -1.58 12.73
CA SER A 528 -19.15 -2.26 11.44
C SER A 528 -20.62 -2.55 11.13
N GLY A 529 -21.45 -2.75 12.15
CA GLY A 529 -22.86 -3.12 11.97
C GLY A 529 -23.07 -4.58 11.53
N ASP A 530 -22.00 -5.37 11.42
CA ASP A 530 -22.06 -6.77 10.99
C ASP A 530 -22.42 -7.69 12.18
N PRO A 531 -23.50 -8.49 12.08
CA PRO A 531 -23.94 -9.36 13.19
C PRO A 531 -22.96 -10.50 13.45
N ASP A 532 -22.24 -10.97 12.44
CA ASP A 532 -21.24 -12.06 12.57
C ASP A 532 -20.06 -11.66 13.47
N ARG A 533 -19.77 -10.35 13.57
CA ARG A 533 -18.70 -9.81 14.41
C ARG A 533 -19.15 -9.56 15.85
N ALA A 534 -20.41 -9.77 16.19
CA ALA A 534 -20.93 -9.59 17.55
C ALA A 534 -20.27 -10.55 18.56
N ALA A 535 -19.95 -11.78 18.14
CA ALA A 535 -19.18 -12.70 18.97
C ALA A 535 -17.78 -12.16 19.28
N GLU A 536 -17.13 -11.51 18.30
CA GLU A 536 -15.80 -10.89 18.49
C GLU A 536 -15.84 -9.77 19.55
N LEU A 537 -16.93 -9.00 19.61
CA LEU A 537 -17.08 -7.89 20.54
C LEU A 537 -17.02 -8.31 22.00
N GLN A 538 -17.63 -9.45 22.35
CA GLN A 538 -17.59 -9.96 23.73
C GLN A 538 -16.15 -10.22 24.18
N TYR A 539 -15.34 -10.84 23.31
CA TYR A 539 -13.93 -11.11 23.59
C TYR A 539 -13.08 -9.85 23.60
N LEU A 540 -13.35 -8.91 22.69
CA LEU A 540 -12.64 -7.64 22.66
C LEU A 540 -12.91 -6.84 23.95
N VAL A 541 -14.13 -6.84 24.48
CA VAL A 541 -14.45 -6.20 25.76
C VAL A 541 -13.71 -6.88 26.92
N GLU A 542 -13.57 -8.20 26.92
CA GLU A 542 -12.74 -8.91 27.90
C GLU A 542 -11.26 -8.49 27.78
N SER A 543 -10.73 -8.39 26.56
CA SER A 543 -9.36 -7.92 26.32
C SER A 543 -9.16 -6.48 26.79
N LEU A 544 -10.16 -5.60 26.63
CA LEU A 544 -10.13 -4.23 27.13
C LEU A 544 -10.07 -4.20 28.67
N LYS A 545 -10.83 -5.06 29.36
CA LYS A 545 -10.76 -5.18 30.83
C LYS A 545 -9.40 -5.68 31.31
N ARG A 546 -8.86 -6.74 30.69
CA ARG A 546 -7.50 -7.24 30.99
C ARG A 546 -6.44 -6.16 30.73
N SER A 547 -6.66 -5.32 29.73
CA SER A 547 -5.76 -4.21 29.40
C SER A 547 -5.74 -3.13 30.50
N GLU A 548 -6.89 -2.86 31.13
CA GLU A 548 -7.01 -1.97 32.29
C GLU A 548 -6.30 -2.56 33.51
N GLU A 549 -6.51 -3.85 33.80
CA GLU A 549 -5.80 -4.57 34.86
C GLU A 549 -4.27 -4.53 34.68
N ARG A 550 -3.80 -4.66 33.45
CA ARG A 550 -2.37 -4.55 33.12
C ARG A 550 -1.82 -3.15 33.36
N ILE A 551 -2.58 -2.10 33.05
CA ILE A 551 -2.19 -0.72 33.39
C ILE A 551 -2.06 -0.59 34.92
N HIS A 552 -3.01 -1.14 35.67
CA HIS A 552 -2.95 -1.17 37.14
C HIS A 552 -1.74 -1.95 37.66
N ALA A 553 -1.39 -3.08 37.05
CA ALA A 553 -0.24 -3.90 37.41
C ALA A 553 1.09 -3.13 37.19
N VAL A 554 1.26 -2.52 36.02
CA VAL A 554 2.45 -1.68 35.73
C VAL A 554 2.53 -0.48 36.67
N ALA A 555 1.39 0.12 37.00
CA ALA A 555 1.36 1.21 37.98
C ALA A 555 1.74 0.74 39.40
N GLY A 556 1.36 -0.48 39.77
CA GLY A 556 1.77 -1.12 41.02
C GLY A 556 3.27 -1.44 41.08
N ASP A 557 3.85 -1.93 39.98
CA ASP A 557 5.29 -2.20 39.89
C ASP A 557 6.11 -0.90 39.89
N ALA A 558 5.61 0.16 39.26
CA ALA A 558 6.22 1.48 39.34
C ALA A 558 6.24 2.02 40.78
N GLU A 559 5.19 1.74 41.58
CA GLU A 559 5.16 2.12 42.99
C GLU A 559 6.15 1.30 43.83
N LYS A 560 6.30 0.00 43.56
CA LYS A 560 7.33 -0.83 44.19
C LYS A 560 8.74 -0.31 43.87
N ALA A 561 9.02 0.00 42.60
CA ALA A 561 10.31 0.56 42.18
C ALA A 561 10.59 1.90 42.85
N ARG A 562 9.57 2.77 42.94
CA ARG A 562 9.67 4.05 43.66
C ARG A 562 9.98 3.84 45.15
N LYS A 563 9.29 2.90 45.82
CA LYS A 563 9.54 2.57 47.23
C LYS A 563 10.97 2.06 47.43
N ALA A 564 11.45 1.17 46.57
CA ALA A 564 12.83 0.68 46.62
C ALA A 564 13.87 1.80 46.45
N LEU A 565 13.62 2.77 45.56
CA LEU A 565 14.48 3.94 45.40
C LEU A 565 14.47 4.85 46.64
N ILE A 566 13.31 5.03 47.26
CA ILE A 566 13.18 5.77 48.52
C ILE A 566 13.95 5.05 49.63
N GLU A 567 13.78 3.73 49.77
CA GLU A 567 14.46 2.92 50.78
C GLU A 567 15.99 2.95 50.59
N ALA A 568 16.49 2.76 49.37
CA ALA A 568 17.92 2.86 49.06
C ALA A 568 18.49 4.25 49.40
N LYS A 569 17.76 5.32 49.06
CA LYS A 569 18.18 6.69 49.40
C LYS A 569 18.12 6.97 50.89
N THR A 570 17.12 6.46 51.61
CA THR A 570 17.09 6.55 53.08
C THR A 570 18.26 5.82 53.71
N ALA A 571 18.62 4.63 53.22
CA ALA A 571 19.76 3.85 53.71
C ALA A 571 21.10 4.56 53.43
N GLU A 572 21.26 5.16 52.24
CA GLU A 572 22.44 5.97 51.89
C GLU A 572 22.59 7.18 52.83
N ILE A 573 21.50 7.90 53.09
CA ILE A 573 21.48 9.05 54.01
C ILE A 573 21.77 8.59 55.45
N GLN A 574 21.23 7.45 55.89
CA GLN A 574 21.52 6.88 57.20
C GLN A 574 22.99 6.48 57.34
N ALA A 575 23.58 5.84 56.32
CA ALA A 575 25.00 5.47 56.31
C ALA A 575 25.91 6.71 56.31
N LYS A 576 25.57 7.74 55.52
CA LYS A 576 26.29 9.03 55.51
C LYS A 576 26.18 9.74 56.85
N TYR A 577 25.02 9.72 57.49
CA TYR A 577 24.82 10.28 58.83
C TYR A 577 25.64 9.53 59.88
N GLN A 578 25.68 8.20 59.84
CA GLN A 578 26.53 7.39 60.74
C GLN A 578 28.02 7.72 60.58
N ARG A 579 28.48 7.98 59.35
CA ARG A 579 29.88 8.33 59.06
C ARG A 579 30.24 9.78 59.42
N THR A 580 29.35 10.74 59.16
CA THR A 580 29.68 12.18 59.20
C THR A 580 29.01 12.94 60.35
N ARG A 581 28.02 12.35 61.03
CA ARG A 581 27.15 12.97 62.05
C ARG A 581 26.39 14.23 61.58
N ILE A 582 26.39 14.54 60.28
CA ILE A 582 25.67 15.68 59.70
C ILE A 582 24.36 15.19 59.07
N LYS A 583 23.23 15.81 59.44
CA LYS A 583 21.91 15.49 58.88
C LYS A 583 21.69 16.23 57.56
N ASP A 584 21.45 15.48 56.48
CA ASP A 584 21.03 16.06 55.20
C ASP A 584 19.55 16.48 55.26
N LYS A 585 19.28 17.78 55.46
CA LYS A 585 17.91 18.35 55.50
C LYS A 585 17.29 18.59 54.11
N SER A 586 18.07 18.43 53.04
CA SER A 586 17.65 18.78 51.66
C SER A 586 16.73 17.72 51.02
N TRP A 587 16.78 16.48 51.51
CA TRP A 587 16.06 15.37 50.88
C TRP A 587 14.78 15.01 51.62
N HIS A 588 13.67 14.91 50.88
CA HIS A 588 12.39 14.40 51.37
C HIS A 588 11.84 13.31 50.44
N PRO A 589 11.23 12.24 50.96
CA PRO A 589 10.63 11.17 50.14
C PRO A 589 9.59 11.65 49.12
N LYS A 590 8.91 12.77 49.39
CA LYS A 590 7.92 13.36 48.49
C LYS A 590 8.54 14.01 47.25
N HIS A 591 9.85 14.31 47.27
CA HIS A 591 10.56 14.91 46.13
C HIS A 591 10.95 13.88 45.06
N VAL A 592 10.89 12.58 45.39
CA VAL A 592 11.12 11.50 44.42
C VAL A 592 9.94 11.47 43.44
N LYS A 593 10.21 11.85 42.19
CA LYS A 593 9.27 11.80 41.05
C LYS A 593 9.05 10.34 40.62
N GLY A 594 8.02 10.07 39.82
CA GLY A 594 7.64 8.72 39.38
C GLY A 594 6.66 7.99 40.30
N GLY A 595 6.51 6.69 40.09
CA GLY A 595 5.55 5.81 40.79
C GLY A 595 4.17 5.73 40.13
N GLN A 596 3.18 5.23 40.87
CA GLN A 596 1.84 4.93 40.36
C GLN A 596 1.15 6.16 39.76
N LYS A 597 1.30 7.32 40.40
CA LYS A 597 0.68 8.58 39.95
C LYS A 597 1.20 9.03 38.59
N ALA A 598 2.49 8.81 38.31
CA ALA A 598 3.09 9.17 37.02
C ALA A 598 2.54 8.27 35.89
N VAL A 599 2.42 6.96 36.15
CA VAL A 599 1.83 6.00 35.18
C VAL A 599 0.38 6.37 34.89
N PHE A 600 -0.44 6.66 35.90
CA PHE A 600 -1.83 7.05 35.66
C PHE A 600 -1.96 8.40 34.95
N GLN A 601 -1.08 9.36 35.22
CA GLN A 601 -1.09 10.63 34.48
C GLN A 601 -0.74 10.43 33.01
N MET A 602 0.22 9.55 32.70
CA MET A 602 0.62 9.24 31.33
C MET A 602 -0.46 8.43 30.60
N MET A 603 -1.07 7.46 31.28
CA MET A 603 -2.07 6.55 30.70
C MET A 603 -3.50 7.07 30.82
N GLN A 604 -3.72 8.26 31.39
CA GLN A 604 -5.06 8.81 31.64
C GLN A 604 -5.95 8.82 30.39
N PRO A 605 -5.48 9.31 29.21
CA PRO A 605 -6.33 9.36 28.02
C PRO A 605 -6.78 7.96 27.57
N ILE A 606 -5.92 6.95 27.73
CA ILE A 606 -6.27 5.57 27.43
C ILE A 606 -7.28 5.04 28.43
N THR A 607 -7.08 5.28 29.73
CA THR A 607 -8.05 4.83 30.73
C THR A 607 -9.43 5.45 30.52
N ASP A 608 -9.49 6.71 30.07
CA ASP A 608 -10.75 7.37 29.72
C ASP A 608 -11.36 6.78 28.43
N ALA A 609 -10.54 6.47 27.44
CA ALA A 609 -10.98 5.79 26.21
C ALA A 609 -11.50 4.37 26.47
N LEU A 610 -10.83 3.60 27.34
CA LEU A 610 -11.25 2.26 27.76
C LEU A 610 -12.59 2.31 28.49
N LYS A 611 -12.75 3.24 29.46
CA LYS A 611 -14.02 3.45 30.16
C LYS A 611 -15.13 3.83 29.21
N LYS A 612 -14.86 4.70 28.22
CA LYS A 612 -15.84 5.06 27.20
C LYS A 612 -16.25 3.86 26.35
N ALA A 613 -15.29 3.09 25.85
CA ALA A 613 -15.56 1.89 25.05
C ALA A 613 -16.39 0.86 25.83
N GLN A 614 -16.04 0.60 27.08
CA GLN A 614 -16.81 -0.30 27.96
C GLN A 614 -18.22 0.24 28.24
N ALA A 615 -18.38 1.54 28.49
CA ALA A 615 -19.67 2.16 28.76
C ALA A 615 -20.59 2.18 27.53
N ASP A 616 -20.05 2.46 26.34
CA ASP A 616 -20.81 2.45 25.08
C ASP A 616 -21.21 1.02 24.70
N TYR A 617 -20.35 0.02 24.94
CA TYR A 617 -20.72 -1.39 24.80
C TYR A 617 -21.83 -1.81 25.76
N GLN A 618 -21.73 -1.46 27.05
CA GLN A 618 -22.78 -1.75 28.03
C GLN A 618 -24.10 -1.07 27.68
N ARG A 619 -24.06 0.17 27.15
CA ARG A 619 -25.25 0.89 26.67
C ARG A 619 -25.88 0.19 25.46
N ALA A 620 -25.06 -0.28 24.51
CA ALA A 620 -25.56 -1.01 23.34
C ALA A 620 -26.21 -2.34 23.74
N LEU A 621 -25.53 -3.11 24.60
CA LEU A 621 -26.05 -4.37 25.12
C LEU A 621 -27.37 -4.18 25.89
N ALA A 622 -27.48 -3.11 26.69
CA ALA A 622 -28.73 -2.76 27.36
C ALA A 622 -29.85 -2.35 26.38
N ALA A 623 -29.51 -1.68 25.27
CA ALA A 623 -30.47 -1.30 24.23
C ALA A 623 -30.98 -2.51 23.43
N GLU A 624 -30.16 -3.53 23.23
CA GLU A 624 -30.53 -4.79 22.56
C GLU A 624 -31.32 -5.74 23.46
N GLY A 625 -31.47 -5.44 24.76
CA GLY A 625 -32.28 -6.22 25.70
C GLY A 625 -31.65 -7.54 26.14
N VAL A 626 -30.39 -7.81 25.75
CA VAL A 626 -29.64 -8.99 26.18
C VAL A 626 -29.00 -8.67 27.53
N GLN A 627 -29.69 -8.91 28.65
CA GLN A 627 -28.99 -8.90 29.94
C GLN A 627 -27.93 -9.99 29.94
N ALA A 628 -26.69 -9.63 30.30
CA ALA A 628 -25.62 -10.59 30.52
C ALA A 628 -26.12 -11.65 31.49
N THR A 629 -26.23 -12.89 31.02
CA THR A 629 -26.62 -14.04 31.84
C THR A 629 -25.69 -14.09 33.05
N THR A 630 -26.27 -13.87 34.21
CA THR A 630 -25.65 -14.09 35.51
C THR A 630 -25.47 -15.58 35.71
N GLU A 631 -24.44 -16.16 35.10
CA GLU A 631 -23.92 -17.48 35.46
C GLU A 631 -22.43 -17.33 35.74
N ASN A 632 -22.15 -17.03 37.01
CA ASN A 632 -21.08 -17.58 37.86
C ASN A 632 -20.85 -16.59 39.02
N GLN A 633 -21.65 -16.78 40.07
CA GLN A 633 -21.22 -16.52 41.45
C GLN A 633 -20.36 -17.67 41.94
#